data_AF-A0A7V1PV61-F1
#
_entry.id   AF-A0A7V1PV61-F1
#
_cell.length_a   1.000
_cell.length_b   1.000
_cell.length_c   1.000
_cell.angle_alpha   90.00
_cell.angle_beta   90.00
_cell.angle_gamma   90.00
#
_symmetry.space_group_name_H-M   'P 1'
#
loop_
_entity.id
_entity.type
_entity.pdbx_description
1 polymer ?
#
loop_
_entity_poly.entity_id
_entity_poly.type
_entity_poly.pdbx_seq_one_letter_code
_entity_poly.pdbx_strand_id
1 'polypeptide(L)'
;MSNAVSYEKSDVNVKVMSIVAVLLVLLIASFVILLNDYFVYNVEKVELREELPNPELVKIQQAEEAELSGYGIVDKEKGLYKIPIDQAMKVVISEYAH
;
A
#
# COMPACT_ATOMS: atom_id res chain seq x y z
N MET A 1 56.20 13.58 -41.48
CA MET A 1 55.36 14.62 -40.85
C MET A 1 54.81 14.03 -39.55
N SER A 2 55.34 14.39 -38.38
CA SER A 2 54.77 13.95 -37.10
C SER A 2 53.93 15.07 -36.51
N ASN A 3 52.62 14.89 -36.50
CA ASN A 3 51.70 15.76 -35.77
C ASN A 3 51.85 15.44 -34.28
N ALA A 4 52.65 16.23 -33.56
CA ALA A 4 52.63 16.22 -32.12
C ALA A 4 51.29 16.82 -31.68
N VAL A 5 50.35 15.97 -31.28
CA VAL A 5 49.12 16.43 -30.64
C VAL A 5 49.52 17.05 -29.31
N SER A 6 49.56 18.37 -29.28
CA SER A 6 49.84 19.16 -28.09
C SER A 6 48.58 19.17 -27.23
N TYR A 7 48.50 18.20 -26.31
CA TYR A 7 47.46 18.19 -25.29
C TYR A 7 47.79 19.28 -24.25
N GLU A 8 46.93 20.29 -24.15
CA GLU A 8 47.04 21.33 -23.15
C GLU A 8 46.79 20.74 -21.75
N LYS A 9 47.82 20.72 -20.91
CA LYS A 9 47.72 20.44 -19.48
C LYS A 9 47.36 21.74 -18.77
N SER A 10 46.12 22.20 -18.88
CA SER A 10 45.66 23.19 -17.92
C SER A 10 45.53 22.45 -16.58
N ASP A 11 46.43 22.75 -15.64
CA ASP A 11 46.37 22.17 -14.31
C ASP A 11 45.05 22.60 -13.68
N VAL A 12 44.11 21.65 -13.58
CA VAL A 12 42.83 21.89 -12.93
C VAL A 12 43.12 22.33 -11.51
N ASN A 13 42.60 23.49 -11.13
CA ASN A 13 42.76 23.99 -9.77
C ASN A 13 42.02 23.05 -8.81
N VAL A 14 42.78 22.15 -8.19
CA VAL A 14 42.26 21.06 -7.34
C VAL A 14 41.37 21.62 -6.23
N LYS A 15 41.69 22.80 -5.68
CA LYS A 15 40.84 23.45 -4.66
C LYS A 15 39.46 23.80 -5.19
N VAL A 16 39.39 24.38 -6.40
CA VAL A 16 38.11 24.72 -7.05
C VAL A 16 37.34 23.45 -7.39
N MET A 17 38.02 22.42 -7.90
CA MET A 17 37.39 21.13 -8.22
C MET A 17 36.80 20.45 -6.99
N SER A 18 37.50 20.46 -5.85
CA SER A 18 36.98 19.93 -4.59
C SER A 18 35.76 20.70 -4.09
N ILE A 19 35.76 22.04 -4.19
CA ILE A 19 34.61 22.87 -3.80
C ILE A 19 33.40 22.56 -4.69
N VAL A 20 33.62 22.47 -6.00
CA VAL A 20 32.55 22.14 -6.96
C VAL A 20 31.98 20.75 -6.68
N ALA A 21 32.83 19.76 -6.39
CA ALA A 21 32.38 18.41 -6.05
C ALA A 21 31.53 18.40 -4.77
N VAL A 22 31.95 19.11 -3.72
CA VAL A 22 31.17 19.22 -2.47
C VAL A 22 29.85 19.94 -2.72
N LEU A 23 29.84 21.04 -3.48
CA LEU A 23 28.62 21.75 -3.85
C LEU A 23 27.65 20.86 -4.63
N LEU A 24 28.16 20.04 -5.56
CA LEU A 24 27.33 19.12 -6.33
C LEU A 24 26.66 18.08 -5.42
N VAL A 25 27.42 17.50 -4.47
CA VAL A 25 26.89 16.52 -3.50
C VAL A 25 25.82 17.17 -2.62
N LEU A 26 26.06 18.38 -2.13
CA LEU A 26 25.09 19.13 -1.33
C LEU A 26 23.82 19.46 -2.13
N LEU A 27 23.97 19.82 -3.41
CA LEU A 27 22.84 20.09 -4.30
C LEU A 27 21.99 18.83 -4.50
N ILE A 28 22.62 17.67 -4.74
CA ILE A 28 21.91 16.40 -4.86
C ILE A 28 21.20 16.04 -3.56
N ALA A 29 21.88 16.15 -2.42
CA ALA A 29 21.28 15.88 -1.11
C ALA A 29 20.08 16.80 -0.83
N SER A 30 20.20 18.10 -1.13
CA SER A 30 19.11 19.05 -1.04
C SER A 30 17.93 18.65 -1.93
N PHE A 31 18.19 18.19 -3.15
CA PHE A 31 17.15 17.76 -4.09
C PHE A 31 16.40 16.53 -3.58
N VAL A 32 17.12 15.55 -3.01
CA VAL A 32 16.53 14.35 -2.41
C VAL A 32 15.61 14.73 -1.24
N ILE A 33 16.05 15.62 -0.35
CA ILE A 33 15.24 16.08 0.80
C ILE A 33 13.97 16.79 0.31
N LEU A 34 14.09 17.69 -0.66
CA LEU A 34 12.95 18.41 -1.23
C LEU A 34 11.95 17.48 -1.92
N LEU A 35 12.45 16.51 -2.70
CA LEU A 35 11.59 15.52 -3.35
C LEU A 35 10.87 14.65 -2.34
N ASN A 36 11.54 14.24 -1.27
CA ASN A 36 10.92 13.45 -0.21
C ASN A 36 9.82 14.25 0.50
N ASP A 37 10.08 15.50 0.89
CA ASP A 37 9.10 16.38 1.54
C ASP A 37 7.90 16.65 0.63
N TYR A 38 8.16 16.95 -0.65
CA TYR A 38 7.12 17.10 -1.67
C TYR A 38 6.30 15.82 -1.85
N PHE A 39 6.95 14.65 -1.89
CA PHE A 39 6.24 13.36 -2.04
C PHE A 39 5.37 13.07 -0.82
N VAL A 40 5.88 13.23 0.40
CA VAL A 40 5.12 13.02 1.63
C VAL A 40 3.90 13.94 1.64
N TYR A 41 4.08 15.23 1.37
CA TYR A 41 2.98 16.20 1.35
C TYR A 41 1.88 15.88 0.31
N ASN A 42 2.24 15.28 -0.83
CA ASN A 42 1.28 14.96 -1.89
C ASN A 42 0.68 13.54 -1.79
N VAL A 43 1.43 12.56 -1.28
CA VAL A 43 1.02 11.14 -1.17
C VAL A 43 0.22 10.85 0.09
N GLU A 44 0.39 11.62 1.17
CA GLU A 44 -0.41 11.46 2.40
C GLU A 44 -1.92 11.63 2.15
N LYS A 45 -2.29 12.33 1.07
CA LYS A 45 -3.69 12.45 0.63
C LYS A 45 -4.23 11.24 -0.15
N VAL A 46 -3.34 10.36 -0.62
CA VAL A 46 -3.68 9.19 -1.42
C VAL A 46 -3.91 7.96 -0.53
N GLU A 47 -3.08 7.75 0.50
CA GLU A 47 -3.25 6.63 1.44
C GLU A 47 -4.56 6.70 2.24
N LEU A 48 -4.98 7.89 2.66
CA LEU A 48 -6.28 8.10 3.32
C LEU A 48 -7.50 7.73 2.44
N ARG A 49 -7.31 7.58 1.13
CA ARG A 49 -8.37 7.23 0.17
C ARG A 49 -8.46 5.74 -0.13
N GLU A 50 -7.40 4.96 0.12
CA GLU A 50 -7.41 3.51 -0.09
C GLU A 50 -7.98 2.74 1.11
N GLU A 51 -8.02 3.34 2.30
CA GLU A 51 -8.67 2.74 3.48
C GLU A 51 -10.19 2.96 3.55
N LEU A 52 -10.77 3.78 2.66
CA LEU A 52 -12.23 3.90 2.61
C LEU A 52 -12.78 2.62 1.96
N PRO A 53 -13.54 1.79 2.69
CA PRO A 53 -14.06 0.55 2.12
C PRO A 53 -14.92 0.93 0.92
N ASN A 54 -14.61 0.33 -0.24
CA ASN A 54 -15.35 0.58 -1.47
C ASN A 54 -16.85 0.43 -1.16
N PRO A 55 -17.68 1.47 -1.38
CA PRO A 55 -19.08 1.46 -1.01
C PRO A 55 -19.85 0.30 -1.68
N GLU A 56 -19.35 -0.23 -2.78
CA GLU A 56 -19.86 -1.44 -3.43
C GLU A 56 -19.54 -2.72 -2.63
N LEU A 57 -18.32 -2.84 -2.10
CA LEU A 57 -17.93 -3.96 -1.22
C LEU A 57 -18.71 -3.95 0.10
N VAL A 58 -18.97 -2.77 0.68
CA VAL A 58 -19.81 -2.66 1.89
C VAL A 58 -21.23 -3.13 1.62
N LYS A 59 -21.81 -2.78 0.46
CA LYS A 59 -23.15 -3.24 0.06
C LYS A 59 -23.19 -4.75 -0.17
N ILE A 60 -22.16 -5.32 -0.79
CA ILE A 60 -22.06 -6.77 -1.01
C ILE A 60 -21.94 -7.49 0.34
N GLN A 61 -21.08 -7.03 1.25
CA GLN A 61 -20.94 -7.60 2.59
C GLN A 61 -22.26 -7.54 3.37
N GLN A 62 -22.97 -6.41 3.34
CA GLN A 62 -24.27 -6.26 4.00
C GLN A 62 -25.35 -7.17 3.39
N ALA A 63 -25.33 -7.39 2.07
CA ALA A 63 -26.25 -8.30 1.39
C ALA A 63 -25.96 -9.77 1.73
N GLU A 64 -24.68 -10.16 1.77
CA GLU A 64 -24.25 -11.51 2.17
C GLU A 64 -24.58 -11.80 3.63
N GLU A 65 -24.35 -10.85 4.53
CA GLU A 65 -24.65 -10.99 5.95
C GLU A 65 -26.16 -11.15 6.20
N ALA A 66 -26.99 -10.39 5.47
CA ALA A 66 -28.45 -10.51 5.52
C ALA A 66 -28.96 -11.87 5.02
N GLU A 67 -28.28 -12.49 4.05
CA GLU A 67 -28.63 -13.82 3.56
C GLU A 67 -28.26 -14.92 4.58
N LEU A 68 -27.15 -14.75 5.30
CA LEU A 68 -26.61 -15.74 6.25
C LEU A 68 -27.24 -15.65 7.65
N SER A 69 -27.80 -14.51 8.04
CA SER A 69 -28.40 -14.28 9.36
C SER A 69 -29.82 -14.85 9.53
N GLY A 70 -30.47 -15.29 8.44
CA GLY A 70 -31.87 -15.72 8.44
C GLY A 70 -32.08 -17.21 8.67
N TYR A 71 -33.12 -17.56 9.45
CA TYR A 71 -33.69 -18.91 9.46
C TYR A 71 -34.44 -19.16 8.15
N GLY A 72 -34.23 -20.32 7.53
CA GLY A 72 -34.85 -20.65 6.25
C GLY A 72 -35.11 -22.15 6.08
N ILE A 73 -35.97 -22.52 5.15
CA ILE A 73 -36.20 -23.92 4.77
C ILE A 73 -35.42 -24.17 3.48
N VAL A 74 -34.41 -25.04 3.52
CA VAL A 74 -33.59 -25.34 2.33
C VAL A 74 -34.30 -26.38 1.46
N ASP A 75 -34.86 -27.41 2.09
CA ASP A 75 -35.64 -28.45 1.40
C ASP A 75 -36.62 -29.09 2.41
N LYS A 76 -37.92 -28.84 2.21
CA LYS A 76 -38.98 -29.28 3.12
C LYS A 76 -39.30 -30.77 2.99
N GLU A 77 -39.00 -31.38 1.83
CA GLU A 77 -39.26 -32.80 1.60
C GLU A 77 -38.18 -33.68 2.23
N LYS A 78 -36.97 -33.14 2.38
CA LYS A 78 -35.85 -33.81 3.05
C LYS A 78 -35.65 -33.41 4.51
N GLY A 79 -36.52 -32.53 5.04
CA GLY A 79 -36.42 -32.04 6.42
C GLY A 79 -35.18 -31.18 6.70
N LEU A 80 -34.61 -30.54 5.67
CA LEU A 80 -33.41 -29.70 5.82
C LEU A 80 -33.81 -28.24 6.10
N TYR A 81 -33.41 -27.77 7.29
CA TYR A 81 -33.62 -26.40 7.77
C TYR A 81 -32.28 -25.65 7.85
N LYS A 82 -32.27 -24.40 7.41
CA LYS A 82 -31.18 -23.43 7.58
C LYS A 82 -31.32 -22.78 8.94
N ILE A 83 -30.33 -22.98 9.79
CA ILE A 83 -30.15 -22.24 11.04
C ILE A 83 -29.07 -21.15 10.84
N PRO A 84 -29.22 -19.96 11.43
CA PRO A 84 -28.19 -18.94 11.43
C PRO A 84 -26.90 -19.48 12.05
N ILE A 85 -25.76 -19.08 11.48
CA ILE A 85 -24.43 -19.57 11.86
C ILE A 85 -24.14 -19.33 13.34
N ASP A 86 -24.54 -18.19 13.90
CA ASP A 86 -24.34 -17.88 15.32
C ASP A 86 -25.01 -18.89 16.25
N GLN A 87 -26.16 -19.42 15.83
CA GLN A 87 -26.92 -20.38 16.61
C GLN A 87 -26.42 -21.80 16.38
N ALA A 88 -25.99 -22.12 15.16
CA ALA A 88 -25.29 -23.37 14.86
C ALA A 88 -24.04 -23.53 15.71
N MET A 89 -23.23 -22.47 15.84
CA MET A 89 -22.01 -22.50 16.62
C MET A 89 -22.29 -22.73 18.12
N LYS A 90 -23.35 -22.13 18.67
CA LYS A 90 -23.76 -22.37 20.07
C LYS A 90 -24.21 -23.81 20.31
N VAL A 91 -24.98 -24.39 19.39
CA VAL A 91 -25.43 -25.79 19.51
C VAL A 91 -24.23 -26.72 19.49
N VAL A 92 -23.30 -26.54 18.55
CA VAL A 92 -22.07 -27.35 18.49
C VAL A 92 -21.26 -27.20 19.77
N ILE A 93 -21.02 -25.98 20.25
CA ILE A 93 -20.27 -25.78 21.51
C ILE A 93 -20.99 -26.44 22.70
N SER A 94 -22.32 -26.41 22.75
CA SER A 94 -23.08 -27.06 23.82
C SER A 94 -23.03 -28.59 23.75
N GLU A 95 -22.95 -29.17 22.55
CA GLU A 95 -22.79 -30.62 22.38
C GLU A 95 -21.38 -31.10 22.73
N TYR A 96 -20.35 -30.28 22.46
CA TYR A 96 -18.95 -30.59 22.82
C TYR A 96 -18.58 -30.26 24.27
N ALA A 97 -19.44 -29.53 25.00
CA ALA A 97 -19.23 -29.20 26.41
C ALA A 97 -19.78 -30.27 27.39
N HIS A 98 -20.26 -31.40 26.87
CA HIS A 98 -20.62 -32.62 27.61
C HIS A 98 -19.63 -33.75 27.32
#